data_AF-A0A8H4CIR7-F1
#
_entry.id   AF-A0A8H4CIR7-F1
#
_cell.length_a   1.000
_cell.length_b   1.000
_cell.length_c   1.000
_cell.angle_alpha   90.00
_cell.angle_beta   90.00
_cell.angle_gamma   90.00
#
_symmetry.space_group_name_H-M   'P 1'
#
loop_
_entity.id
_entity.type
_entity.pdbx_description
1 polymer ?
#
loop_
_entity_poly.entity_id
_entity_poly.type
_entity_poly.pdbx_seq_one_letter_code
_entity_poly.pdbx_strand_id
1 'polypeptide(L)'
;MVHNTEPVYNTCTFSSGSLAPMADLRTDETSPFLQRPGSPALSREEDQRQEQHPAAARKLTLVNGLAIVISLQIGSGIFSVPSQISQFVSAPGYGLLAWLFGGLLVWTGAASFIELGLRIPNNGGIQEYLRACYGEFAGFLFTWVWCTIIKPAANSMIATIFADYLTEAFVPDNQPPEPWLSKVVAAGCIVTMTLVNCLGATAGAKAANLFLFLKMAALATIIILGCGVWAFGHGEGVPSSEYGWFGQRPDQREVGLWEWLGNFGTATFGALWCYAGWEMVGFVAGDMKNPRRDLPIVINGSMMLVITGFMLMNAALYVCLPMSVMQNSSTVAVEFANRVLGSWAGVLFSVIVSISAMGALNSNVFATAKLVVVASQRGYFPAVLANLHCSSEKDEAGYVDEQLSALPRLLGGPIKGFVSWTQNRRWRRNVPIFPLLLNCGLSVVYVVVGSFNGLVTFIGLAAYMIFFSSAVGLILLRRRDRRAPVAKAAEYRTWLINPIIFSAISGLLVVRGVITDPLQGAAILLVALFGLAFFSLRFGLRGFTNRQEAG
;
A
#
# COMPACT_ATOMS: atom_id res chain seq x y z
N MET A 1 55.01 -7.38 21.45
CA MET A 1 54.04 -8.43 21.82
C MET A 1 52.65 -7.79 21.87
N VAL A 2 51.68 -8.46 21.26
CA VAL A 2 50.25 -8.12 21.11
C VAL A 2 49.93 -7.08 20.01
N HIS A 3 49.85 -7.61 18.78
CA HIS A 3 49.05 -7.06 17.69
C HIS A 3 47.56 -7.23 18.03
N ASN A 4 46.79 -6.14 17.94
CA ASN A 4 45.34 -6.21 17.88
C ASN A 4 44.91 -6.14 16.41
N THR A 5 44.32 -7.23 15.93
CA THR A 5 43.75 -7.40 14.59
C THR A 5 42.31 -6.92 14.58
N GLU A 6 42.01 -5.86 13.82
CA GLU A 6 40.64 -5.53 13.43
C GLU A 6 40.17 -6.46 12.30
N PRO A 7 38.90 -6.92 12.28
CA PRO A 7 38.38 -7.74 11.21
C PRO A 7 38.08 -6.87 9.98
N VAL A 8 38.77 -7.15 8.87
CA VAL A 8 38.51 -6.56 7.56
C VAL A 8 37.19 -7.12 7.03
N TYR A 9 36.16 -6.27 6.94
CA TYR A 9 34.96 -6.57 6.17
C TYR A 9 35.31 -6.50 4.67
N ASN A 10 35.52 -7.66 4.04
CA ASN A 10 35.71 -7.77 2.60
C ASN A 10 34.39 -7.46 1.86
N THR A 11 34.20 -6.19 1.48
CA THR A 11 33.26 -5.79 0.44
C THR A 11 33.76 -6.25 -0.93
N CYS A 12 32.89 -6.86 -1.75
CA CYS A 12 33.20 -7.25 -3.14
C CYS A 12 33.87 -6.11 -3.91
N THR A 13 35.15 -6.25 -4.20
CA THR A 13 35.93 -5.36 -5.06
C THR A 13 35.70 -5.71 -6.53
N PHE A 14 35.40 -4.70 -7.35
CA PHE A 14 35.30 -4.82 -8.80
C PHE A 14 36.64 -5.25 -9.40
N SER A 15 36.68 -6.40 -10.06
CA SER A 15 37.83 -6.90 -10.84
C SER A 15 37.46 -6.93 -12.32
N SER A 16 38.24 -6.24 -13.16
CA SER A 16 38.10 -6.15 -14.61
C SER A 16 38.59 -7.43 -15.31
N GLY A 17 37.74 -8.05 -16.15
CA GLY A 17 38.10 -9.21 -16.98
C GLY A 17 37.21 -9.36 -18.23
N SER A 18 37.82 -9.75 -19.35
CA SER A 18 37.42 -9.64 -20.77
C SER A 18 36.39 -10.67 -21.34
N LEU A 19 35.54 -10.19 -22.30
CA LEU A 19 34.83 -10.82 -23.47
C LEU A 19 33.93 -12.09 -23.28
N ALA A 20 32.81 -12.38 -23.98
CA ALA A 20 32.27 -12.11 -25.33
C ALA A 20 30.70 -12.35 -25.40
N PRO A 21 29.98 -12.14 -26.53
CA PRO A 21 28.53 -11.89 -26.55
C PRO A 21 27.66 -13.12 -26.89
N MET A 22 26.41 -13.16 -26.40
CA MET A 22 25.32 -13.91 -27.04
C MET A 22 23.95 -13.26 -26.80
N ALA A 23 23.23 -13.12 -27.91
CA ALA A 23 21.91 -12.55 -28.05
C ALA A 23 20.80 -13.51 -27.58
N ASP A 24 19.76 -12.96 -26.93
CA ASP A 24 18.36 -13.31 -27.20
C ASP A 24 17.44 -12.32 -26.46
N LEU A 25 16.80 -11.40 -27.21
CA LEU A 25 15.89 -10.39 -26.67
C LEU A 25 14.44 -10.91 -26.79
N ARG A 26 13.92 -11.48 -25.70
CA ARG A 26 12.47 -11.51 -25.45
C ARG A 26 12.08 -10.25 -24.69
N THR A 27 11.34 -9.38 -25.35
CA THR A 27 10.78 -8.16 -24.78
C THR A 27 9.55 -8.48 -23.93
N ASP A 28 9.70 -8.47 -22.60
CA ASP A 28 8.57 -8.42 -21.66
C ASP A 28 8.34 -6.96 -21.19
N GLU A 29 7.10 -6.49 -21.32
CA GLU A 29 6.62 -5.11 -21.13
C GLU A 29 6.64 -4.59 -19.66
N THR A 30 7.70 -4.83 -18.86
CA THR A 30 7.73 -4.40 -17.44
C THR A 30 8.95 -3.55 -17.00
N SER A 31 9.74 -3.03 -17.93
CA SER A 31 11.00 -2.32 -17.61
C SER A 31 10.87 -0.80 -17.78
N PRO A 32 10.87 -0.04 -16.67
CA PRO A 32 12.05 0.82 -16.47
C PRO A 32 12.71 0.70 -15.07
N PHE A 33 12.13 -0.03 -14.12
CA PHE A 33 12.60 0.01 -12.71
C PHE A 33 13.63 -1.05 -12.30
N LEU A 34 14.07 -1.94 -13.20
CA LEU A 34 15.01 -3.02 -12.88
C LEU A 34 16.18 -3.11 -13.87
N GLN A 35 16.64 -1.97 -14.40
CA GLN A 35 17.85 -1.96 -15.22
C GLN A 35 19.10 -2.19 -14.36
N ARG A 36 20.06 -2.92 -14.92
CA ARG A 36 21.37 -3.19 -14.32
C ARG A 36 22.11 -1.87 -14.05
N PRO A 37 22.88 -1.74 -12.96
CA PRO A 37 23.84 -0.65 -12.83
C PRO A 37 24.86 -0.75 -13.98
N GLY A 38 24.93 0.27 -14.83
CA GLY A 38 25.93 0.33 -15.91
C GLY A 38 27.33 0.60 -15.35
N SER A 39 28.32 -0.13 -15.86
CA SER A 39 29.75 0.13 -15.59
C SER A 39 30.18 1.48 -16.17
N PRO A 40 31.15 2.18 -15.57
CA PRO A 40 31.62 3.47 -16.07
C PRO A 40 32.57 3.32 -17.28
N ALA A 41 32.19 3.99 -18.37
CA ALA A 41 32.99 4.60 -19.44
C ALA A 41 34.35 3.96 -19.85
N LEU A 42 34.33 3.18 -20.93
CA LEU A 42 35.34 3.04 -22.01
C LEU A 42 34.50 2.53 -23.20
N SER A 43 34.30 3.21 -24.33
CA SER A 43 35.19 3.94 -25.22
C SER A 43 34.37 4.87 -26.13
N ARG A 44 34.81 6.13 -26.27
CA ARG A 44 34.44 7.02 -27.39
C ARG A 44 34.97 6.38 -28.68
N GLU A 45 34.10 6.05 -29.64
CA GLU A 45 34.32 6.15 -31.11
C GLU A 45 33.31 5.39 -32.00
N GLU A 46 32.29 4.69 -31.46
CA GLU A 46 31.26 4.03 -32.31
C GLU A 46 29.91 4.80 -32.40
N ASP A 47 29.91 6.09 -32.04
CA ASP A 47 28.71 6.87 -31.73
C ASP A 47 27.97 7.50 -32.94
N GLN A 48 27.94 6.85 -34.11
CA GLN A 48 27.26 7.45 -35.30
C GLN A 48 26.42 6.53 -36.20
N ARG A 49 26.18 5.25 -35.87
CA ARG A 49 25.32 4.39 -36.74
C ARG A 49 24.32 3.47 -36.04
N GLN A 50 23.77 3.88 -34.89
CA GLN A 50 22.65 3.16 -34.29
C GLN A 50 21.75 4.07 -33.42
N GLU A 51 21.28 5.19 -33.97
CA GLU A 51 20.05 5.83 -33.45
C GLU A 51 18.81 5.04 -33.90
N GLN A 52 18.68 3.80 -33.42
CA GLN A 52 17.35 3.19 -33.29
C GLN A 52 16.81 3.63 -31.93
N HIS A 53 15.92 4.62 -31.99
CA HIS A 53 15.07 5.07 -30.89
C HIS A 53 14.82 3.95 -29.87
N PRO A 54 15.18 4.10 -28.58
CA PRO A 54 14.64 3.21 -27.57
C PRO A 54 13.11 3.31 -27.66
N ALA A 55 12.43 2.18 -27.86
CA ALA A 55 10.98 2.09 -27.96
C ALA A 55 10.35 2.95 -26.86
N ALA A 56 9.76 4.09 -27.25
CA ALA A 56 9.23 5.06 -26.31
C ALA A 56 8.24 4.34 -25.39
N ALA A 57 8.56 4.23 -24.11
CA ALA A 57 7.66 3.68 -23.11
C ALA A 57 6.28 4.32 -23.29
N ARG A 58 5.25 3.50 -23.51
CA ARG A 58 3.90 3.98 -23.81
C ARG A 58 3.46 4.94 -22.71
N LYS A 59 3.36 6.22 -23.03
CA LYS A 59 2.93 7.25 -22.07
C LYS A 59 1.51 6.95 -21.57
N LEU A 60 1.30 7.03 -20.26
CA LEU A 60 0.03 6.77 -19.59
C LEU A 60 -1.02 7.80 -20.05
N THR A 61 -2.15 7.32 -20.56
CA THR A 61 -3.28 8.18 -20.98
C THR A 61 -4.16 8.55 -19.80
N LEU A 62 -4.99 9.60 -19.95
CA LEU A 62 -5.97 10.02 -18.95
C LEU A 62 -6.86 8.86 -18.47
N VAL A 63 -7.41 8.08 -19.41
CA VAL A 63 -8.31 6.95 -19.11
C VAL A 63 -7.57 5.86 -18.33
N ASN A 64 -6.33 5.55 -18.74
CA ASN A 64 -5.51 4.58 -18.03
C ASN A 64 -5.18 5.08 -16.61
N GLY A 65 -4.86 6.37 -16.45
CA GLY A 65 -4.63 6.98 -15.13
C GLY A 65 -5.87 6.91 -14.24
N LEU A 66 -7.05 7.23 -14.76
CA LEU A 66 -8.32 7.14 -14.04
C LEU A 66 -8.61 5.69 -13.62
N ALA A 67 -8.46 4.73 -14.54
CA ALA A 67 -8.67 3.32 -14.27
C ALA A 67 -7.71 2.80 -13.19
N ILE A 68 -6.42 3.16 -13.25
CA ILE A 68 -5.43 2.80 -12.23
C ILE A 68 -5.86 3.34 -10.88
N VAL A 69 -6.14 4.64 -10.76
CA VAL A 69 -6.48 5.25 -9.47
C VAL A 69 -7.77 4.69 -8.88
N ILE A 70 -8.83 4.52 -9.70
CA ILE A 70 -10.08 3.90 -9.25
C ILE A 70 -9.83 2.45 -8.82
N SER A 71 -9.04 1.70 -9.58
CA SER A 71 -8.75 0.30 -9.27
C SER A 71 -7.95 0.11 -7.98
N LEU A 72 -7.14 1.11 -7.61
CA LEU A 72 -6.35 1.09 -6.38
C LEU A 72 -7.17 1.53 -5.16
N GLN A 73 -8.11 2.47 -5.34
CA GLN A 73 -9.02 2.90 -4.26
C GLN A 73 -10.10 1.87 -3.96
N ILE A 74 -10.78 1.35 -4.98
CA ILE A 74 -11.82 0.34 -4.79
C ILE A 74 -11.13 -1.00 -4.51
N GLY A 75 -10.78 -1.23 -3.24
CA GLY A 75 -10.17 -2.47 -2.75
C GLY A 75 -11.19 -3.45 -2.16
N SER A 76 -10.70 -4.56 -1.61
CA SER A 76 -11.51 -5.49 -0.83
C SER A 76 -12.02 -4.88 0.49
N GLY A 77 -11.39 -3.80 0.97
CA GLY A 77 -11.75 -3.12 2.21
C GLY A 77 -13.21 -2.66 2.26
N ILE A 78 -13.81 -2.26 1.14
CA ILE A 78 -15.19 -1.77 1.12
C ILE A 78 -16.21 -2.85 1.52
N PHE A 79 -15.84 -4.14 1.42
CA PHE A 79 -16.72 -5.23 1.82
C PHE A 79 -16.62 -5.57 3.32
N SER A 80 -15.58 -5.13 4.03
CA SER A 80 -15.41 -5.43 5.47
C SER A 80 -15.46 -4.19 6.38
N VAL A 81 -14.99 -3.04 5.90
CA VAL A 81 -14.92 -1.79 6.68
C VAL A 81 -16.29 -1.23 7.08
N PRO A 82 -17.40 -1.37 6.31
CA PRO A 82 -18.71 -0.93 6.77
C PRO A 82 -19.09 -1.49 8.14
N SER A 83 -18.70 -2.74 8.43
CA SER A 83 -18.93 -3.35 9.73
C SER A 83 -18.12 -2.69 10.83
N GLN A 84 -16.83 -2.49 10.58
CA GLN A 84 -15.94 -1.84 11.53
C GLN A 84 -16.37 -0.42 11.86
N ILE A 85 -16.78 0.36 10.86
CA ILE A 85 -17.35 1.70 11.08
C ILE A 85 -18.61 1.59 11.95
N SER A 86 -19.47 0.62 11.65
CA SER A 86 -20.73 0.41 12.37
C SER A 86 -20.52 0.03 13.84
N GLN A 87 -19.43 -0.65 14.20
CA GLN A 87 -19.06 -0.97 15.59
C GLN A 87 -18.77 0.26 16.44
N PHE A 88 -18.28 1.35 15.83
CA PHE A 88 -17.92 2.58 16.53
C PHE A 88 -18.97 3.70 16.39
N VAL A 89 -20.11 3.43 15.77
CA VAL A 89 -21.20 4.42 15.65
C VAL A 89 -22.51 3.86 16.18
N SER A 90 -23.32 4.72 16.81
CA SER A 90 -24.58 4.32 17.43
C SER A 90 -25.71 4.13 16.41
N ALA A 91 -25.70 4.87 15.30
CA ALA A 91 -26.76 4.92 14.31
C ALA A 91 -26.20 4.92 12.87
N PRO A 92 -26.95 4.42 11.87
CA PRO A 92 -26.47 4.32 10.48
C PRO A 92 -26.12 5.68 9.86
N GLY A 93 -26.83 6.75 10.24
CA GLY A 93 -26.54 8.11 9.78
C GLY A 93 -25.15 8.58 10.19
N TYR A 94 -24.69 8.24 11.39
CA TYR A 94 -23.31 8.53 11.82
C TYR A 94 -22.27 7.73 11.03
N GLY A 95 -22.60 6.50 10.64
CA GLY A 95 -21.76 5.69 9.73
C GLY A 95 -21.60 6.34 8.36
N LEU A 96 -22.71 6.79 7.75
CA LEU A 96 -22.68 7.55 6.49
C LEU A 96 -21.92 8.88 6.62
N LEU A 97 -22.05 9.57 7.76
CA LEU A 97 -21.26 10.78 8.03
C LEU A 97 -19.77 10.47 8.14
N ALA A 98 -19.37 9.35 8.74
CA ALA A 98 -17.96 8.94 8.80
C ALA A 98 -17.38 8.68 7.41
N TRP A 99 -18.14 8.01 6.53
CA TRP A 99 -17.76 7.82 5.12
C TRP A 99 -17.63 9.14 4.37
N LEU A 100 -18.65 10.00 4.45
CA LEU A 100 -18.65 11.29 3.75
C LEU A 100 -17.51 12.18 4.26
N PHE A 101 -17.35 12.30 5.58
CA PHE A 101 -16.29 13.09 6.19
C PHE A 101 -14.91 12.56 5.82
N GLY A 102 -14.68 11.25 5.90
CA GLY A 102 -13.44 10.62 5.49
C GLY A 102 -13.12 10.86 4.01
N GLY A 103 -14.11 10.72 3.13
CA GLY A 103 -13.96 10.96 1.70
C GLY A 103 -13.63 12.41 1.35
N LEU A 104 -14.33 13.37 1.95
CA LEU A 104 -14.05 14.80 1.77
C LEU A 104 -12.68 15.18 2.33
N LEU A 105 -12.31 14.64 3.49
CA LEU A 105 -10.98 14.85 4.06
C LEU A 105 -9.90 14.36 3.10
N VAL A 106 -10.00 13.11 2.61
CA VAL A 106 -9.05 12.57 1.64
C VAL A 106 -9.01 13.41 0.36
N TRP A 107 -10.15 13.91 -0.12
CA TRP A 107 -10.19 14.75 -1.31
C TRP A 107 -9.42 16.06 -1.12
N THR A 108 -9.52 16.71 0.05
CA THR A 108 -8.71 17.92 0.34
C THR A 108 -7.20 17.63 0.33
N GLY A 109 -6.79 16.46 0.83
CA GLY A 109 -5.41 15.98 0.77
C GLY A 109 -4.97 15.69 -0.66
N ALA A 110 -5.74 14.86 -1.38
CA ALA A 110 -5.47 14.49 -2.76
C ALA A 110 -5.36 15.71 -3.69
N ALA A 111 -6.23 16.71 -3.49
CA ALA A 111 -6.14 17.97 -4.20
C ALA A 111 -4.79 18.67 -3.96
N SER A 112 -4.32 18.73 -2.71
CA SER A 112 -3.01 19.30 -2.37
C SER A 112 -1.86 18.55 -3.05
N PHE A 113 -1.98 17.24 -3.23
CA PHE A 113 -0.97 16.42 -3.89
C PHE A 113 -0.95 16.59 -5.41
N ILE A 114 -2.02 17.06 -6.06
CA ILE A 114 -1.98 17.49 -7.47
C ILE A 114 -0.87 18.54 -7.64
N GLU A 115 -0.82 19.54 -6.77
CA GLU A 115 0.18 20.60 -6.85
C GLU A 115 1.59 20.09 -6.57
N LEU A 116 1.77 19.19 -5.60
CA LEU A 116 3.07 18.54 -5.36
C LEU A 116 3.53 17.73 -6.58
N GLY A 117 2.63 16.93 -7.16
CA GLY A 117 2.94 16.11 -8.34
C GLY A 117 3.25 16.92 -9.60
N LEU A 118 2.64 18.09 -9.77
CA LEU A 118 2.97 19.00 -10.87
C LEU A 118 4.26 19.79 -10.64
N ARG A 119 4.59 20.11 -9.39
CA ARG A 119 5.86 20.77 -9.02
C ARG A 119 7.05 19.81 -9.13
N ILE A 120 6.83 18.55 -8.79
CA ILE A 120 7.86 17.50 -8.73
C ILE A 120 7.37 16.31 -9.57
N PRO A 121 7.42 16.40 -10.92
CA PRO A 121 6.88 15.39 -11.83
C PRO A 121 7.82 14.18 -11.99
N ASN A 122 8.36 13.69 -10.87
CA ASN A 122 9.25 12.54 -10.82
C ASN A 122 8.46 11.30 -10.35
N ASN A 123 8.85 10.12 -10.81
CA ASN A 123 8.22 8.83 -10.47
C ASN A 123 8.56 8.31 -9.05
N GLY A 124 8.55 9.19 -8.04
CA GLY A 124 8.85 8.86 -6.64
C GLY A 124 7.72 9.15 -5.66
N GLY A 125 6.62 9.76 -6.12
CA GLY A 125 5.45 10.08 -5.29
C GLY A 125 5.82 10.79 -3.99
N ILE A 126 5.21 10.36 -2.89
CA ILE A 126 5.35 10.96 -1.57
C ILE A 126 6.80 10.99 -1.07
N GLN A 127 7.56 9.93 -1.36
CA GLN A 127 8.97 9.83 -0.98
C GLN A 127 9.76 11.03 -1.52
N GLU A 128 9.58 11.30 -2.81
CA GLU A 128 10.27 12.37 -3.50
C GLU A 128 9.74 13.76 -3.08
N TYR A 129 8.44 13.87 -2.80
CA TYR A 129 7.85 15.12 -2.29
C TYR A 129 8.44 15.52 -0.94
N LEU A 130 8.51 14.57 0.00
CA LEU A 130 9.08 14.79 1.32
C LEU A 130 10.59 15.08 1.23
N ARG A 131 11.30 14.36 0.36
CA ARG A 131 12.73 14.59 0.09
C ARG A 131 13.00 15.99 -0.42
N ALA A 132 12.20 16.47 -1.37
CA ALA A 132 12.34 17.83 -1.91
C ALA A 132 11.99 18.93 -0.89
N CYS A 133 11.08 18.65 0.06
CA CYS A 133 10.67 19.61 1.08
C CYS A 133 11.65 19.67 2.26
N TYR A 134 12.13 18.52 2.74
CA TYR A 134 12.80 18.37 4.04
C TYR A 134 14.19 17.73 3.96
N GLY A 135 14.61 17.28 2.77
CA GLY A 135 15.90 16.62 2.55
C GLY A 135 15.84 15.09 2.63
N GLU A 136 17.01 14.47 2.45
CA GLU A 136 17.16 13.02 2.23
C GLU A 136 16.63 12.16 3.38
N PHE A 137 16.83 12.61 4.63
CA PHE A 137 16.35 11.90 5.80
C PHE A 137 14.82 11.72 5.80
N ALA A 138 14.06 12.73 5.36
CA ALA A 138 12.60 12.62 5.29
C ALA A 138 12.15 11.63 4.21
N GLY A 139 12.85 11.60 3.07
CA GLY A 139 12.64 10.58 2.03
C GLY A 139 12.94 9.17 2.54
N PHE A 140 14.05 8.99 3.25
CA PHE A 140 14.40 7.73 3.91
C PHE A 140 13.35 7.32 4.95
N LEU A 141 12.97 8.21 5.86
CA LEU A 141 12.04 7.89 6.95
C LEU A 141 10.66 7.51 6.42
N PHE A 142 10.19 8.19 5.36
CA PHE A 142 9.01 7.77 4.63
C PHE A 142 9.15 6.34 4.14
N THR A 143 10.20 6.02 3.37
CA THR A 143 10.40 4.68 2.82
C THR A 143 10.53 3.62 3.91
N TRP A 144 11.22 3.94 5.00
CA TRP A 144 11.38 3.08 6.17
C TRP A 144 10.03 2.72 6.77
N VAL A 145 9.22 3.71 7.15
CA VAL A 145 7.88 3.49 7.73
C VAL A 145 6.95 2.82 6.72
N TRP A 146 7.01 3.20 5.44
CA TRP A 146 6.15 2.65 4.40
C TRP A 146 6.41 1.16 4.16
N CYS A 147 7.68 0.74 4.12
CA CYS A 147 8.07 -0.65 3.88
C CYS A 147 8.02 -1.53 5.13
N THR A 148 8.17 -0.98 6.34
CA THR A 148 8.20 -1.78 7.60
C THR A 148 6.86 -1.83 8.33
N ILE A 149 6.06 -0.77 8.21
CA ILE A 149 4.75 -0.65 8.88
C ILE A 149 3.62 -0.74 7.85
N ILE A 150 3.51 0.25 6.97
CA ILE A 150 2.26 0.47 6.22
C ILE A 150 1.98 -0.68 5.26
N LYS A 151 2.95 -1.08 4.44
CA LYS A 151 2.76 -2.14 3.44
C LYS A 151 2.59 -3.54 4.04
N PRO A 152 3.37 -3.99 5.02
CA PRO A 152 3.15 -5.29 5.64
C PRO A 152 1.83 -5.37 6.44
N ALA A 153 1.47 -4.31 7.16
CA ALA A 153 0.18 -4.24 7.87
C ALA A 153 -1.01 -4.25 6.89
N ALA A 154 -0.88 -3.56 5.76
CA ALA A 154 -1.85 -3.60 4.66
C ALA A 154 -2.06 -5.02 4.12
N ASN A 155 -0.96 -5.75 3.86
CA ASN A 155 -1.02 -7.15 3.40
C ASN A 155 -1.71 -8.04 4.43
N SER A 156 -1.42 -7.84 5.71
CA SER A 156 -2.07 -8.55 6.82
C SER A 156 -3.59 -8.32 6.81
N MET A 157 -4.03 -7.06 6.71
CA MET A 157 -5.47 -6.74 6.66
C MET A 157 -6.16 -7.34 5.43
N ILE A 158 -5.57 -7.24 4.25
CA ILE A 158 -6.15 -7.82 3.03
C ILE A 158 -6.24 -9.35 3.14
N ALA A 159 -5.22 -9.99 3.74
CA ALA A 159 -5.22 -11.42 3.99
C ALA A 159 -6.27 -11.84 5.03
N THR A 160 -6.53 -11.01 6.04
CA THR A 160 -7.64 -11.23 6.99
C THR A 160 -8.99 -11.16 6.29
N ILE A 161 -9.22 -10.18 5.40
CA ILE A 161 -10.45 -10.11 4.60
C ILE A 161 -10.60 -11.36 3.75
N PHE A 162 -9.52 -11.81 3.09
CA PHE A 162 -9.53 -13.07 2.35
C PHE A 162 -9.95 -14.24 3.24
N ALA A 163 -9.34 -14.35 4.44
CA ALA A 163 -9.60 -15.45 5.35
C ALA A 163 -11.04 -15.45 5.85
N ASP A 164 -11.56 -14.32 6.33
CA ASP A 164 -12.91 -14.23 6.86
C ASP A 164 -13.96 -14.57 5.80
N TYR A 165 -13.80 -14.07 4.58
CA TYR A 165 -14.70 -14.40 3.46
C TYR A 165 -14.52 -15.83 2.95
N LEU A 166 -13.33 -16.42 3.07
CA LEU A 166 -13.13 -17.81 2.67
C LEU A 166 -13.72 -18.75 3.72
N THR A 167 -13.49 -18.50 5.01
CA THR A 167 -14.01 -19.35 6.09
C THR A 167 -15.53 -19.33 6.11
N GLU A 168 -16.15 -18.16 5.89
CA GLU A 168 -17.60 -18.03 5.76
C GLU A 168 -18.20 -18.92 4.65
N ALA A 169 -17.46 -19.17 3.57
CA ALA A 169 -17.94 -20.02 2.48
C ALA A 169 -17.96 -21.52 2.82
N PHE A 170 -17.17 -21.95 3.80
CA PHE A 170 -16.92 -23.37 4.10
C PHE A 170 -17.34 -23.79 5.51
N VAL A 171 -17.52 -22.84 6.43
CA VAL A 171 -17.96 -23.12 7.80
C VAL A 171 -19.50 -23.06 7.84
N PRO A 172 -20.18 -24.12 8.30
CA PRO A 172 -21.65 -24.11 8.40
C PRO A 172 -22.16 -23.04 9.37
N ASP A 173 -23.30 -22.42 9.06
CA ASP A 173 -23.97 -21.32 9.80
C ASP A 173 -24.11 -21.52 11.32
N ASN A 174 -23.99 -22.76 11.82
CA ASN A 174 -24.18 -23.10 13.22
C ASN A 174 -22.92 -22.98 14.11
N GLN A 175 -21.77 -22.61 13.56
CA GLN A 175 -20.54 -22.41 14.35
C GLN A 175 -19.75 -21.19 13.85
N PRO A 176 -19.59 -20.13 14.65
CA PRO A 176 -18.72 -19.04 14.27
C PRO A 176 -17.28 -19.57 14.14
N PRO A 177 -16.55 -19.24 13.06
CA PRO A 177 -15.17 -19.68 12.90
C PRO A 177 -14.31 -19.16 14.06
N GLU A 178 -13.56 -20.08 14.67
CA GLU A 178 -12.64 -19.72 15.74
C GLU A 178 -11.63 -18.67 15.26
N PRO A 179 -11.35 -17.60 16.04
CA PRO A 179 -10.50 -16.50 15.59
C PRO A 179 -9.09 -16.90 15.12
N TRP A 180 -8.56 -18.02 15.63
CA TRP A 180 -7.26 -18.55 15.23
C TRP A 180 -7.28 -19.13 13.81
N LEU A 181 -8.41 -19.67 13.35
CA LEU A 181 -8.57 -20.26 12.02
C LEU A 181 -8.39 -19.18 10.95
N SER A 182 -9.07 -18.03 11.09
CA SER A 182 -8.91 -16.89 10.18
C SER A 182 -7.46 -16.42 10.13
N LYS A 183 -6.75 -16.39 11.27
CA LYS A 183 -5.33 -16.01 11.31
C LYS A 183 -4.43 -17.01 10.56
N VAL A 184 -4.67 -18.31 10.73
CA VAL A 184 -3.91 -19.36 10.03
C VAL A 184 -4.17 -19.30 8.52
N VAL A 185 -5.43 -19.15 8.10
CA VAL A 185 -5.80 -19.02 6.68
C VAL A 185 -5.20 -17.75 6.07
N ALA A 186 -5.23 -16.62 6.78
CA ALA A 186 -4.62 -15.36 6.34
C ALA A 186 -3.10 -15.49 6.17
N ALA A 187 -2.41 -16.06 7.16
CA ALA A 187 -0.96 -16.30 7.09
C ALA A 187 -0.62 -17.27 5.93
N GLY A 188 -1.39 -18.34 5.77
CA GLY A 188 -1.25 -19.29 4.66
C GLY A 188 -1.44 -18.62 3.30
N CYS A 189 -2.36 -17.68 3.17
CA CYS A 189 -2.57 -16.90 1.95
C CYS A 189 -1.34 -16.03 1.61
N ILE A 190 -0.80 -15.29 2.60
CA ILE A 190 0.41 -14.48 2.43
C ILE A 190 1.59 -15.34 1.98
N VAL A 191 1.82 -16.49 2.65
CA VAL A 191 2.90 -17.41 2.31
C VAL A 191 2.73 -17.95 0.91
N THR A 192 1.52 -18.42 0.56
CA THR A 192 1.21 -18.95 -0.77
C THR A 192 1.46 -17.91 -1.86
N MET A 193 0.92 -16.69 -1.71
CA MET A 193 1.13 -15.62 -2.68
C MET A 193 2.60 -15.24 -2.80
N THR A 194 3.33 -15.18 -1.70
CA THR A 194 4.78 -14.92 -1.72
C THR A 194 5.53 -16.01 -2.50
N LEU A 195 5.20 -17.29 -2.27
CA LEU A 195 5.82 -18.42 -2.99
C LEU A 195 5.52 -18.37 -4.49
N VAL A 196 4.27 -18.08 -4.88
CA VAL A 196 3.88 -17.90 -6.30
C VAL A 196 4.71 -16.78 -6.95
N ASN A 197 4.91 -15.66 -6.25
CA ASN A 197 5.77 -14.58 -6.74
C ASN A 197 7.25 -14.99 -6.82
N CYS A 198 7.77 -15.73 -5.84
CA CYS A 198 9.13 -16.27 -5.86
C CYS A 198 9.37 -17.25 -7.03
N LEU A 199 8.34 -17.96 -7.48
CA LEU A 199 8.40 -18.82 -8.67
C LEU A 199 8.42 -18.04 -9.99
N GLY A 200 8.29 -16.72 -9.96
CA GLY A 200 8.30 -15.87 -11.16
C GLY A 200 7.09 -16.13 -12.05
N ALA A 201 5.92 -16.40 -11.45
CA ALA A 201 4.67 -16.49 -12.18
C ALA A 201 4.28 -15.08 -12.68
N THR A 202 4.31 -14.87 -14.01
CA THR A 202 3.95 -13.59 -14.66
C THR A 202 2.44 -13.39 -14.82
N ALA A 203 1.62 -14.16 -14.11
CA ALA A 203 0.15 -14.13 -14.22
C ALA A 203 -0.52 -12.84 -13.69
N GLY A 204 0.26 -11.86 -13.20
CA GLY A 204 -0.24 -10.73 -12.41
C GLY A 204 -1.17 -9.76 -13.15
N ALA A 205 -0.88 -9.40 -14.41
CA ALA A 205 -1.63 -8.32 -15.08
C ALA A 205 -3.04 -8.76 -15.55
N LYS A 206 -3.15 -9.96 -16.16
CA LYS A 206 -4.45 -10.50 -16.59
C LYS A 206 -5.35 -10.83 -15.40
N ALA A 207 -4.76 -11.38 -14.34
CA ALA A 207 -5.49 -11.68 -13.11
C ALA A 207 -6.00 -10.39 -12.42
N ALA A 208 -5.17 -9.34 -12.35
CA ALA A 208 -5.56 -8.06 -11.74
C ALA A 208 -6.79 -7.42 -12.43
N ASN A 209 -6.88 -7.48 -13.76
CA ASN A 209 -8.03 -6.96 -14.50
C ASN A 209 -9.31 -7.76 -14.20
N LEU A 210 -9.21 -9.09 -14.10
CA LEU A 210 -10.35 -9.93 -13.72
C LEU A 210 -10.83 -9.62 -12.29
N PHE A 211 -9.89 -9.50 -11.33
CA PHE A 211 -10.23 -9.16 -9.94
C PHE A 211 -10.83 -7.77 -9.81
N LEU A 212 -10.41 -6.83 -10.66
CA LEU A 212 -11.03 -5.51 -10.76
C LEU A 212 -12.45 -5.58 -11.28
N PHE A 213 -12.70 -6.34 -12.33
CA PHE A 213 -14.06 -6.52 -12.84
C PHE A 213 -14.98 -7.13 -11.78
N LEU A 214 -14.52 -8.20 -11.11
CA LEU A 214 -15.29 -8.89 -10.08
C LEU A 214 -15.69 -7.98 -8.90
N LYS A 215 -14.77 -7.16 -8.38
CA LYS A 215 -15.09 -6.22 -7.29
C LYS A 215 -16.04 -5.11 -7.71
N MET A 216 -15.88 -4.59 -8.93
CA MET A 216 -16.78 -3.55 -9.46
C MET A 216 -18.18 -4.11 -9.70
N ALA A 217 -18.29 -5.34 -10.18
CA ALA A 217 -19.56 -6.04 -10.34
C ALA A 217 -20.25 -6.25 -8.99
N ALA A 218 -19.55 -6.79 -7.99
CA ALA A 218 -20.11 -6.99 -6.65
C ALA A 218 -20.58 -5.67 -6.01
N LEU A 219 -19.78 -4.60 -6.11
CA LEU A 219 -20.13 -3.26 -5.66
C LEU A 219 -21.41 -2.75 -6.36
N ALA A 220 -21.46 -2.83 -7.69
CA ALA A 220 -22.61 -2.39 -8.47
C ALA A 220 -23.88 -3.19 -8.14
N THR A 221 -23.76 -4.51 -7.95
CA THR A 221 -24.88 -5.38 -7.56
C THR A 221 -25.46 -4.95 -6.21
N ILE A 222 -24.64 -4.69 -5.19
CA ILE A 222 -25.13 -4.22 -3.89
C ILE A 222 -25.86 -2.88 -4.03
N ILE A 223 -25.30 -1.93 -4.77
CA ILE A 223 -25.91 -0.61 -4.99
C ILE A 223 -27.27 -0.76 -5.69
N ILE A 224 -27.32 -1.47 -6.82
CA ILE A 224 -28.53 -1.60 -7.63
C ILE A 224 -29.64 -2.31 -6.85
N LEU A 225 -29.31 -3.42 -6.18
CA LEU A 225 -30.29 -4.18 -5.41
C LEU A 225 -30.77 -3.41 -4.18
N GLY A 226 -29.88 -2.72 -3.46
CA GLY A 226 -30.28 -1.88 -2.32
C GLY A 226 -31.18 -0.73 -2.73
N CYS A 227 -30.89 -0.06 -3.85
CA CYS A 227 -31.79 0.95 -4.44
C CYS A 227 -33.16 0.35 -4.82
N GLY A 228 -33.18 -0.88 -5.35
CA GLY A 228 -34.41 -1.61 -5.63
C GLY A 228 -35.24 -1.89 -4.37
N VAL A 229 -34.62 -2.42 -3.32
CA VAL A 229 -35.28 -2.67 -2.02
C VAL A 229 -35.86 -1.37 -1.44
N TRP A 230 -35.11 -0.27 -1.52
CA TRP A 230 -35.58 1.04 -1.09
C TRP A 230 -36.77 1.55 -1.91
N ALA A 231 -36.70 1.45 -3.24
CA ALA A 231 -37.73 1.98 -4.14
C ALA A 231 -39.04 1.18 -4.10
N PHE A 232 -38.96 -0.15 -3.95
CA PHE A 232 -40.12 -1.04 -4.02
C PHE A 232 -40.65 -1.48 -2.64
N GLY A 233 -40.02 -1.07 -1.53
CA GLY A 233 -40.51 -1.31 -0.17
C GLY A 233 -40.48 -2.76 0.30
N HIS A 234 -39.75 -3.65 -0.37
CA HIS A 234 -39.68 -5.10 -0.06
C HIS A 234 -38.67 -5.45 1.05
N GLY A 235 -38.42 -4.53 1.99
CA GLY A 235 -37.55 -4.77 3.14
C GLY A 235 -38.30 -5.46 4.28
N GLU A 236 -38.62 -6.74 4.14
CA GLU A 236 -39.22 -7.49 5.25
C GLU A 236 -38.17 -7.70 6.37
N GLY A 237 -38.37 -7.04 7.51
CA GLY A 237 -37.49 -7.04 8.68
C GLY A 237 -36.75 -5.71 8.87
N VAL A 238 -36.53 -5.34 10.12
CA VAL A 238 -36.27 -3.94 10.49
C VAL A 238 -34.91 -3.46 9.97
N PRO A 239 -34.86 -2.41 9.13
CA PRO A 239 -33.60 -1.88 8.59
C PRO A 239 -32.72 -1.34 9.72
N SER A 240 -31.45 -1.04 9.42
CA SER A 240 -30.56 -0.37 10.40
C SER A 240 -31.14 0.94 10.95
N SER A 241 -32.09 1.55 10.22
CA SER A 241 -32.82 2.77 10.58
C SER A 241 -34.16 2.52 11.30
N GLU A 242 -34.36 1.35 11.93
CA GLU A 242 -35.54 1.05 12.77
C GLU A 242 -35.90 2.21 13.72
N TYR A 243 -34.90 2.72 14.42
CA TYR A 243 -35.04 3.82 15.37
C TYR A 243 -34.84 5.20 14.71
N GLY A 244 -34.88 5.27 13.37
CA GLY A 244 -34.50 6.43 12.57
C GLY A 244 -33.02 6.44 12.20
N TRP A 245 -32.65 7.29 11.23
CA TRP A 245 -31.26 7.38 10.73
C TRP A 245 -30.25 7.89 11.77
N PHE A 246 -30.72 8.67 12.75
CA PHE A 246 -29.89 9.23 13.83
C PHE A 246 -30.44 8.89 15.22
N GLY A 247 -31.42 8.00 15.31
CA GLY A 247 -32.01 7.65 16.59
C GLY A 247 -31.15 6.66 17.36
N GLN A 248 -31.28 6.73 18.68
CA GLN A 248 -30.57 5.87 19.62
C GLN A 248 -31.44 4.67 19.96
N ARG A 249 -30.84 3.49 20.03
CA ARG A 249 -31.57 2.29 20.46
C ARG A 249 -31.80 2.32 21.98
N PRO A 250 -32.89 1.72 22.49
CA PRO A 250 -33.20 1.73 23.92
C PRO A 250 -32.14 1.10 24.82
N ASP A 251 -31.37 0.14 24.28
CA ASP A 251 -30.30 -0.60 24.95
C ASP A 251 -28.92 0.08 24.85
N GLN A 252 -28.79 1.15 24.06
CA GLN A 252 -27.52 1.85 23.87
C GLN A 252 -27.23 2.82 25.00
N ARG A 253 -26.05 2.65 25.61
CA ARG A 253 -25.49 3.58 26.57
C ARG A 253 -25.24 4.94 25.93
N GLU A 254 -25.69 6.01 26.59
CA GLU A 254 -25.26 7.37 26.25
C GLU A 254 -23.77 7.54 26.55
N VAL A 255 -23.03 7.99 25.55
CA VAL A 255 -21.61 8.29 25.65
C VAL A 255 -21.42 9.81 25.69
N GLY A 256 -20.47 10.27 26.50
CA GLY A 256 -20.12 11.69 26.54
C GLY A 256 -19.51 12.16 25.21
N LEU A 257 -19.53 13.47 24.94
CA LEU A 257 -18.99 14.06 23.70
C LEU A 257 -17.56 13.61 23.39
N TRP A 258 -16.72 13.50 24.43
CA TRP A 258 -15.32 13.10 24.26
C TRP A 258 -15.17 11.66 23.77
N GLU A 259 -15.95 10.74 24.33
CA GLU A 259 -15.95 9.33 23.90
C GLU A 259 -16.59 9.18 22.51
N TRP A 260 -17.67 9.92 22.24
CA TRP A 260 -18.30 9.95 20.91
C TRP A 260 -17.34 10.42 19.82
N LEU A 261 -16.64 11.54 20.05
CA LEU A 261 -15.60 12.05 19.14
C LEU A 261 -14.48 11.01 18.94
N GLY A 262 -14.18 10.27 20.01
CA GLY A 262 -13.24 9.16 19.94
C GLY A 262 -13.72 8.07 18.99
N ASN A 263 -14.89 7.51 19.24
CA ASN A 263 -15.43 6.42 18.42
C ASN A 263 -15.62 6.86 16.95
N PHE A 264 -16.11 8.09 16.73
CA PHE A 264 -16.21 8.67 15.39
C PHE A 264 -14.85 8.82 14.70
N GLY A 265 -13.80 9.21 15.42
CA GLY A 265 -12.44 9.26 14.90
C GLY A 265 -11.91 7.88 14.49
N THR A 266 -12.18 6.84 15.28
CA THR A 266 -11.81 5.46 14.95
C THR A 266 -12.59 4.94 13.73
N ALA A 267 -13.90 5.21 13.66
CA ALA A 267 -14.70 4.93 12.48
C ALA A 267 -14.15 5.63 11.22
N THR A 268 -13.75 6.90 11.36
CA THR A 268 -13.16 7.67 10.27
C THR A 268 -11.88 7.01 9.76
N PHE A 269 -10.99 6.49 10.61
CA PHE A 269 -9.81 5.74 10.14
C PHE A 269 -10.16 4.54 9.25
N GLY A 270 -11.26 3.84 9.54
CA GLY A 270 -11.79 2.80 8.66
C GLY A 270 -12.12 3.35 7.26
N ALA A 271 -12.87 4.46 7.19
CA ALA A 271 -13.19 5.10 5.91
C ALA A 271 -11.93 5.57 5.17
N LEU A 272 -10.99 6.20 5.89
CA LEU A 272 -9.73 6.70 5.35
C LEU A 272 -8.88 5.58 4.75
N TRP A 273 -8.88 4.39 5.37
CA TRP A 273 -8.24 3.20 4.83
C TRP A 273 -8.87 2.77 3.50
N CYS A 274 -10.20 2.75 3.41
CA CYS A 274 -10.91 2.41 2.17
C CYS A 274 -10.71 3.42 1.05
N TYR A 275 -10.54 4.70 1.36
CA TYR A 275 -10.24 5.73 0.36
C TYR A 275 -8.77 5.78 -0.06
N ALA A 276 -7.86 5.03 0.59
CA ALA A 276 -6.45 5.02 0.24
C ALA A 276 -6.20 4.50 -1.19
N GLY A 277 -5.10 4.90 -1.82
CA GLY A 277 -4.72 4.48 -3.18
C GLY A 277 -4.67 5.63 -4.18
N TRP A 278 -5.28 6.78 -3.87
CA TRP A 278 -5.18 8.00 -4.67
C TRP A 278 -3.74 8.50 -4.78
N GLU A 279 -2.93 8.28 -3.74
CA GLU A 279 -1.54 8.74 -3.68
C GLU A 279 -0.63 8.02 -4.66
N MET A 280 -1.03 6.83 -5.12
CA MET A 280 -0.23 6.00 -6.02
C MET A 280 -0.02 6.65 -7.38
N VAL A 281 -0.92 7.57 -7.77
CA VAL A 281 -0.79 8.35 -9.00
C VAL A 281 0.52 9.15 -9.04
N GLY A 282 1.04 9.57 -7.88
CA GLY A 282 2.30 10.30 -7.77
C GLY A 282 3.53 9.49 -8.18
N PHE A 283 3.46 8.16 -8.16
CA PHE A 283 4.56 7.29 -8.61
C PHE A 283 4.58 7.08 -10.13
N VAL A 284 3.47 7.38 -10.82
CA VAL A 284 3.33 7.26 -12.27
C VAL A 284 3.12 8.60 -12.96
N ALA A 285 3.21 9.70 -12.22
CA ALA A 285 2.95 11.05 -12.71
C ALA A 285 3.93 11.47 -13.83
N GLY A 286 5.18 11.02 -13.77
CA GLY A 286 6.19 11.28 -14.80
C GLY A 286 5.96 10.51 -16.10
N ASP A 287 5.19 9.42 -16.06
CA ASP A 287 4.86 8.60 -17.22
C ASP A 287 3.59 9.08 -17.95
N MET A 288 2.87 10.06 -17.39
CA MET A 288 1.64 10.60 -17.99
C MET A 288 1.91 11.37 -19.29
N LYS A 289 1.00 11.23 -20.26
CA LYS A 289 1.10 11.92 -21.55
C LYS A 289 1.05 13.45 -21.39
N ASN A 290 0.11 13.95 -20.58
CA ASN A 290 0.02 15.37 -20.22
C ASN A 290 -0.27 15.50 -18.72
N PRO A 291 0.75 15.41 -17.84
CA PRO A 291 0.54 15.44 -16.39
C PRO A 291 -0.25 16.67 -15.93
N ARG A 292 0.01 17.84 -16.54
CA ARG A 292 -0.66 19.12 -16.20
C ARG A 292 -2.17 19.09 -16.37
N ARG A 293 -2.65 18.48 -17.45
CA ARG A 293 -4.09 18.31 -17.71
C ARG A 293 -4.64 17.09 -17.01
N ASP A 294 -3.93 15.98 -17.09
CA ASP A 294 -4.45 14.66 -16.77
C ASP A 294 -4.48 14.41 -15.26
N LEU A 295 -3.44 14.82 -14.51
CA LEU A 295 -3.33 14.57 -13.07
C LEU A 295 -4.50 15.18 -12.27
N PRO A 296 -4.90 16.46 -12.47
CA PRO A 296 -6.06 17.01 -11.78
C PRO A 296 -7.38 16.30 -12.12
N ILE A 297 -7.57 15.88 -13.37
CA ILE A 297 -8.80 15.20 -13.81
C ILE A 297 -8.85 13.79 -13.23
N VAL A 298 -7.73 13.05 -13.25
CA VAL A 298 -7.62 11.71 -12.68
C VAL A 298 -7.92 11.74 -11.18
N ILE A 299 -7.28 12.64 -10.43
CA ILE A 299 -7.49 12.72 -8.97
C ILE A 299 -8.92 13.14 -8.66
N ASN A 300 -9.41 14.27 -9.16
CA ASN A 300 -10.75 14.75 -8.79
C ASN A 300 -11.87 13.84 -9.31
N GLY A 301 -11.73 13.31 -10.54
CA GLY A 301 -12.71 12.41 -11.13
C GLY A 301 -12.80 11.07 -10.39
N SER A 302 -11.66 10.50 -9.99
CA SER A 302 -11.66 9.26 -9.20
C SER A 302 -12.23 9.50 -7.79
N MET A 303 -11.86 10.58 -7.10
CA MET A 303 -12.40 10.90 -5.77
C MET A 303 -13.92 11.03 -5.79
N MET A 304 -14.48 11.79 -6.74
CA MET A 304 -15.93 11.96 -6.85
C MET A 304 -16.66 10.63 -7.08
N LEU A 305 -16.14 9.80 -7.98
CA LEU A 305 -16.72 8.50 -8.30
C LEU A 305 -16.67 7.54 -7.10
N VAL A 306 -15.52 7.44 -6.44
CA VAL A 306 -15.32 6.52 -5.30
C VAL A 306 -16.15 6.96 -4.09
N ILE A 307 -16.18 8.26 -3.77
CA ILE A 307 -17.03 8.79 -2.69
C ILE A 307 -18.49 8.45 -2.95
N THR A 308 -18.98 8.71 -4.16
CA THR A 308 -20.37 8.42 -4.53
C THR A 308 -20.66 6.91 -4.43
N GLY A 309 -19.78 6.06 -4.99
CA GLY A 309 -19.94 4.61 -4.94
C GLY A 309 -19.95 4.05 -3.53
N PHE A 310 -19.05 4.50 -2.66
CA PHE A 310 -19.00 4.04 -1.27
C PHE A 310 -20.21 4.53 -0.46
N MET A 311 -20.64 5.78 -0.66
CA MET A 311 -21.85 6.29 -0.02
C MET A 311 -23.10 5.48 -0.42
N LEU A 312 -23.26 5.22 -1.72
CA LEU A 312 -24.38 4.44 -2.23
C LEU A 312 -24.36 2.99 -1.72
N MET A 313 -23.19 2.35 -1.70
CA MET A 313 -23.05 1.00 -1.19
C MET A 313 -23.40 0.93 0.30
N ASN A 314 -22.88 1.83 1.12
CA ASN A 314 -23.16 1.82 2.56
C ASN A 314 -24.64 2.15 2.83
N ALA A 315 -25.25 3.06 2.07
CA ALA A 315 -26.68 3.32 2.16
C ALA A 315 -27.49 2.05 1.82
N ALA A 316 -27.12 1.33 0.75
CA ALA A 316 -27.73 0.05 0.39
C ALA A 316 -27.60 -0.99 1.50
N LEU A 317 -26.42 -1.13 2.12
CA LEU A 317 -26.22 -2.03 3.25
C LEU A 317 -27.11 -1.66 4.44
N TYR A 318 -27.18 -0.38 4.84
CA TYR A 318 -28.01 0.06 5.97
C TYR A 318 -29.51 -0.08 5.71
N VAL A 319 -29.95 0.06 4.46
CA VAL A 319 -31.35 -0.18 4.07
C VAL A 319 -31.68 -1.67 4.15
N CYS A 320 -30.77 -2.55 3.76
CA CYS A 320 -31.05 -3.98 3.67
C CYS A 320 -30.75 -4.76 4.94
N LEU A 321 -29.79 -4.33 5.77
CA LEU A 321 -29.34 -5.08 6.94
C LEU A 321 -29.72 -4.39 8.26
N PRO A 322 -30.05 -5.14 9.32
CA PRO A 322 -30.15 -4.61 10.68
C PRO A 322 -28.79 -4.11 11.19
N MET A 323 -28.80 -3.10 12.05
CA MET A 323 -27.57 -2.49 12.55
C MET A 323 -26.77 -3.45 13.46
N SER A 324 -27.42 -4.43 14.11
CA SER A 324 -26.75 -5.49 14.85
C SER A 324 -25.91 -6.41 13.95
N VAL A 325 -26.43 -6.76 12.76
CA VAL A 325 -25.69 -7.55 11.76
C VAL A 325 -24.52 -6.73 11.22
N MET A 326 -24.75 -5.45 10.92
CA MET A 326 -23.69 -4.53 10.52
C MET A 326 -22.58 -4.43 11.57
N GLN A 327 -22.89 -4.50 12.87
CA GLN A 327 -21.89 -4.40 13.93
C GLN A 327 -21.14 -5.71 14.20
N ASN A 328 -21.78 -6.86 14.02
CA ASN A 328 -21.22 -8.14 14.46
C ASN A 328 -20.62 -8.98 13.33
N SER A 329 -21.07 -8.80 12.08
CA SER A 329 -20.58 -9.60 10.95
C SER A 329 -19.35 -8.99 10.30
N SER A 330 -18.28 -9.76 10.11
CA SER A 330 -17.08 -9.34 9.36
C SER A 330 -17.26 -9.43 7.83
N THR A 331 -18.35 -10.06 7.38
CA THR A 331 -18.64 -10.41 5.99
C THR A 331 -19.95 -9.77 5.51
N VAL A 332 -20.15 -8.47 5.74
CA VAL A 332 -21.43 -7.77 5.46
C VAL A 332 -21.96 -7.91 4.01
N ALA A 333 -21.07 -8.13 3.04
CA ALA A 333 -21.48 -8.40 1.67
C ALA A 333 -22.18 -9.77 1.50
N VAL A 334 -21.73 -10.78 2.27
CA VAL A 334 -22.36 -12.11 2.33
C VAL A 334 -23.72 -12.01 3.01
N GLU A 335 -23.80 -11.29 4.15
CA GLU A 335 -25.06 -11.04 4.86
C GLU A 335 -26.10 -10.35 3.97
N PHE A 336 -25.67 -9.33 3.23
CA PHE A 336 -26.51 -8.66 2.26
C PHE A 336 -27.03 -9.63 1.20
N ALA A 337 -26.14 -10.43 0.62
CA ALA A 337 -26.50 -11.38 -0.44
C ALA A 337 -27.45 -12.49 0.08
N ASN A 338 -27.18 -13.04 1.27
CA ASN A 338 -28.04 -14.01 1.94
C ASN A 338 -29.45 -13.46 2.13
N ARG A 339 -29.55 -12.22 2.60
CA ARG A 339 -30.84 -11.60 2.91
C ARG A 339 -31.63 -11.20 1.66
N VAL A 340 -30.97 -10.72 0.61
CA VAL A 340 -31.65 -10.17 -0.58
C VAL A 340 -31.88 -11.21 -1.68
N LEU A 341 -30.95 -12.16 -1.85
CA LEU A 341 -30.97 -13.14 -2.95
C LEU A 341 -31.01 -14.60 -2.47
N GLY A 342 -30.81 -14.85 -1.17
CA GLY A 342 -30.77 -16.19 -0.57
C GLY A 342 -29.35 -16.75 -0.40
N SER A 343 -29.25 -17.88 0.30
CA SER A 343 -27.96 -18.45 0.77
C SER A 343 -26.95 -18.77 -0.35
N TRP A 344 -27.43 -19.17 -1.53
CA TRP A 344 -26.56 -19.45 -2.68
C TRP A 344 -25.77 -18.20 -3.13
N ALA A 345 -26.38 -17.02 -2.99
CA ALA A 345 -25.76 -15.76 -3.35
C ALA A 345 -24.72 -15.34 -2.30
N GLY A 346 -24.96 -15.64 -1.02
CA GLY A 346 -23.94 -15.46 0.02
C GLY A 346 -22.66 -16.21 -0.28
N VAL A 347 -22.75 -17.50 -0.58
CA VAL A 347 -21.59 -18.33 -0.97
C VAL A 347 -20.88 -17.74 -2.20
N LEU A 348 -21.64 -17.31 -3.21
CA LEU A 348 -21.08 -16.67 -4.40
C LEU A 348 -20.31 -15.38 -4.06
N PHE A 349 -20.89 -14.49 -3.25
CA PHE A 349 -20.22 -13.27 -2.78
C PHE A 349 -18.98 -13.58 -1.95
N SER A 350 -19.05 -14.62 -1.12
CA SER A 350 -17.93 -15.14 -0.32
C SER A 350 -16.73 -15.48 -1.19
N VAL A 351 -16.96 -16.25 -2.25
CA VAL A 351 -15.93 -16.68 -3.21
C VAL A 351 -15.42 -15.49 -4.04
N ILE A 352 -16.31 -14.61 -4.51
CA ILE A 352 -15.93 -13.45 -5.32
C ILE A 352 -15.03 -12.48 -4.52
N VAL A 353 -15.43 -12.15 -3.29
CA VAL A 353 -14.69 -11.19 -2.45
C VAL A 353 -13.38 -11.80 -1.96
N SER A 354 -13.34 -13.08 -1.58
CA SER A 354 -12.09 -13.76 -1.22
C SER A 354 -11.11 -13.78 -2.40
N ILE A 355 -11.53 -14.21 -3.59
CA ILE A 355 -10.68 -14.19 -4.79
C ILE A 355 -10.16 -12.76 -5.09
N SER A 356 -11.02 -11.75 -4.92
CA SER A 356 -10.62 -10.34 -5.10
C SER A 356 -9.56 -9.90 -4.08
N ALA A 357 -9.74 -10.25 -2.80
CA ALA A 357 -8.79 -9.95 -1.73
C ALA A 357 -7.44 -10.65 -1.97
N MET A 358 -7.45 -11.93 -2.37
CA MET A 358 -6.24 -12.67 -2.75
C MET A 358 -5.51 -12.00 -3.93
N GLY A 359 -6.26 -11.50 -4.91
CA GLY A 359 -5.73 -10.71 -6.02
C GLY A 359 -5.05 -9.42 -5.57
N ALA A 360 -5.71 -8.65 -4.72
CA ALA A 360 -5.17 -7.41 -4.14
C ALA A 360 -3.92 -7.66 -3.30
N LEU A 361 -3.88 -8.78 -2.56
CA LEU A 361 -2.73 -9.22 -1.78
C LEU A 361 -1.54 -9.54 -2.71
N ASN A 362 -1.76 -10.32 -3.76
CA ASN A 362 -0.73 -10.67 -4.73
C ASN A 362 -0.09 -9.41 -5.37
N SER A 363 -0.91 -8.44 -5.78
CA SER A 363 -0.43 -7.17 -6.33
C SER A 363 0.35 -6.35 -5.30
N ASN A 364 -0.11 -6.26 -4.04
CA ASN A 364 0.59 -5.50 -3.00
C ASN A 364 1.91 -6.16 -2.57
N VAL A 365 1.97 -7.50 -2.47
CA VAL A 365 3.21 -8.23 -2.17
C VAL A 365 4.28 -7.94 -3.22
N PHE A 366 3.91 -7.99 -4.50
CA PHE A 366 4.81 -7.67 -5.59
C PHE A 366 5.25 -6.20 -5.61
N ALA A 367 4.31 -5.27 -5.45
CA ALA A 367 4.62 -3.83 -5.42
C ALA A 367 5.55 -3.47 -4.25
N THR A 368 5.32 -4.05 -3.07
CA THR A 368 6.15 -3.82 -1.88
C THR A 368 7.57 -4.34 -2.07
N ALA A 369 7.73 -5.53 -2.65
CA ALA A 369 9.05 -6.06 -2.96
C ALA A 369 9.83 -5.14 -3.91
N LYS A 370 9.19 -4.59 -4.94
CA LYS A 370 9.81 -3.61 -5.85
C LYS A 370 10.20 -2.32 -5.14
N LEU A 371 9.36 -1.80 -4.25
CA LEU A 371 9.69 -0.60 -3.46
C LEU A 371 10.94 -0.84 -2.59
N VAL A 372 11.06 -2.02 -1.98
CA VAL A 372 12.23 -2.41 -1.18
C VAL A 372 13.49 -2.53 -2.05
N VAL A 373 13.38 -3.08 -3.27
CA VAL A 373 14.50 -3.12 -4.22
C VAL A 373 15.00 -1.72 -4.55
N VAL A 374 14.11 -0.82 -4.97
CA VAL A 374 14.46 0.56 -5.34
C VAL A 374 15.06 1.31 -4.14
N ALA A 375 14.49 1.11 -2.96
CA ALA A 375 15.01 1.69 -1.72
C ALA A 375 16.41 1.17 -1.37
N SER A 376 16.66 -0.12 -1.58
CA SER A 376 17.99 -0.73 -1.40
C SER A 376 19.00 -0.20 -2.42
N GLN A 377 18.61 -0.04 -3.68
CA GLN A 377 19.45 0.56 -4.74
C GLN A 377 19.81 2.02 -4.44
N ARG A 378 18.93 2.78 -3.79
CA ARG A 378 19.23 4.12 -3.25
C ARG A 378 20.08 4.11 -1.98
N GLY A 379 20.44 2.93 -1.48
CA GLY A 379 21.22 2.76 -0.27
C GLY A 379 20.43 2.86 1.04
N TYR A 380 19.11 3.09 1.00
CA TYR A 380 18.27 3.18 2.20
C TYR A 380 18.16 1.84 2.94
N PHE A 381 18.18 0.73 2.21
CA PHE A 381 18.23 -0.61 2.79
C PHE A 381 19.56 -1.31 2.48
N PRO A 382 19.93 -2.38 3.21
CA PRO A 382 21.09 -3.20 2.89
C PRO A 382 21.08 -3.70 1.43
N ALA A 383 22.25 -3.77 0.80
CA ALA A 383 22.40 -4.12 -0.61
C ALA A 383 21.80 -5.49 -0.97
N VAL A 384 21.75 -6.43 -0.03
CA VAL A 384 21.13 -7.76 -0.21
C VAL A 384 19.67 -7.66 -0.69
N LEU A 385 18.97 -6.59 -0.30
CA LEU A 385 17.58 -6.34 -0.68
C LEU A 385 17.42 -5.70 -2.08
N ALA A 386 18.51 -5.34 -2.77
CA ALA A 386 18.48 -4.80 -4.15
C ALA A 386 18.23 -5.89 -5.21
N ASN A 387 17.94 -7.13 -4.78
CA ASN A 387 17.81 -8.35 -5.59
C ASN A 387 19.14 -8.84 -6.21
N LEU A 388 19.73 -8.02 -7.08
CA LEU A 388 21.01 -8.25 -7.73
C LEU A 388 22.02 -7.26 -7.16
N HIS A 389 22.75 -7.69 -6.12
CA HIS A 389 23.74 -6.86 -5.44
C HIS A 389 25.18 -7.12 -5.88
N CYS A 390 25.42 -8.24 -6.57
CA CYS A 390 26.70 -8.59 -7.18
C CYS A 390 26.74 -8.19 -8.66
N SER A 391 27.94 -7.91 -9.17
CA SER A 391 28.21 -7.60 -10.58
C SER A 391 27.93 -8.78 -11.52
N SER A 392 28.19 -10.00 -11.07
CA SER A 392 28.03 -11.22 -11.84
C SER A 392 27.43 -12.35 -11.00
N GLU A 393 26.70 -13.27 -11.65
CA GLU A 393 26.19 -14.50 -11.04
C GLU A 393 27.33 -15.34 -10.45
N LYS A 394 28.50 -15.34 -11.10
CA LYS A 394 29.68 -16.07 -10.62
C LYS A 394 30.24 -15.49 -9.33
N ASP A 395 30.25 -14.16 -9.21
CA ASP A 395 30.77 -13.47 -8.01
C ASP A 395 29.90 -13.78 -6.79
N GLU A 396 28.58 -13.82 -6.99
CA GLU A 396 27.65 -14.19 -5.94
C GLU A 396 27.80 -15.67 -5.54
N ALA A 397 27.93 -16.58 -6.52
CA ALA A 397 28.17 -17.99 -6.24
C ALA A 397 29.46 -18.20 -5.42
N GLY A 398 30.53 -17.49 -5.77
CA GLY A 398 31.81 -17.55 -5.06
C GLY A 398 31.71 -17.07 -3.61
N TYR A 399 31.09 -15.91 -3.38
CA TYR A 399 30.86 -15.37 -2.03
C TYR A 399 30.01 -16.32 -1.17
N VAL A 400 28.93 -16.85 -1.73
CA VAL A 400 28.04 -17.79 -1.06
C VAL A 400 28.79 -19.06 -0.68
N ASP A 401 29.56 -19.63 -1.61
CA ASP A 401 30.26 -20.90 -1.36
C ASP A 401 31.37 -20.75 -0.31
N GLU A 402 32.06 -19.61 -0.30
CA GLU A 402 33.04 -19.25 0.73
C GLU A 402 32.38 -19.16 2.12
N GLN A 403 31.24 -18.48 2.24
CA GLN A 403 30.50 -18.36 3.51
C GLN A 403 29.89 -19.68 3.97
N LEU A 404 29.40 -20.51 3.05
CA LEU A 404 28.81 -21.81 3.35
C LEU A 404 29.82 -22.93 3.60
N SER A 405 31.09 -22.71 3.26
CA SER A 405 32.17 -23.68 3.53
C SER A 405 32.40 -23.92 5.03
N ALA A 406 32.03 -22.95 5.88
CA ALA A 406 32.17 -23.02 7.33
C ALA A 406 31.00 -23.73 8.05
N LEU A 407 29.90 -24.07 7.34
CA LEU A 407 28.71 -24.67 7.94
C LEU A 407 28.83 -26.20 8.10
N PRO A 408 28.27 -26.80 9.18
CA PRO A 408 28.23 -28.25 9.34
C PRO A 408 27.49 -28.94 8.18
N ARG A 409 27.97 -30.11 7.75
CA ARG A 409 27.42 -30.86 6.59
C ARG A 409 25.89 -31.11 6.67
N LEU A 410 25.34 -31.25 7.86
CA LEU A 410 23.90 -31.41 8.13
C LEU A 410 23.07 -30.19 7.71
N LEU A 411 23.60 -28.98 7.87
CA LEU A 411 22.94 -27.72 7.50
C LEU A 411 23.36 -27.24 6.10
N GLY A 412 24.59 -27.58 5.67
CA GLY A 412 25.17 -27.11 4.42
C GLY A 412 24.40 -27.57 3.17
N GLY A 413 23.93 -28.83 3.12
CA GLY A 413 23.20 -29.35 1.96
C GLY A 413 21.89 -28.61 1.66
N PRO A 414 20.96 -28.52 2.62
CA PRO A 414 19.69 -27.79 2.43
C PRO A 414 19.90 -26.31 2.14
N ILE A 415 20.83 -25.65 2.83
CA ILE A 415 21.08 -24.21 2.63
C ILE A 415 21.71 -23.95 1.26
N LYS A 416 22.69 -24.75 0.81
CA LYS A 416 23.25 -24.63 -0.55
C LYS A 416 22.18 -24.87 -1.62
N GLY A 417 21.31 -25.86 -1.43
CA GLY A 417 20.18 -26.11 -2.33
C GLY A 417 19.23 -24.93 -2.42
N PHE A 418 18.86 -24.35 -1.27
CA PHE A 418 18.03 -23.14 -1.23
C PHE A 418 18.71 -21.95 -1.89
N VAL A 419 19.98 -21.68 -1.58
CA VAL A 419 20.69 -20.53 -2.16
C VAL A 419 20.83 -20.68 -3.67
N SER A 420 21.22 -21.85 -4.18
CA SER A 420 21.29 -22.12 -5.61
C SER A 420 19.92 -21.94 -6.31
N TRP A 421 18.85 -22.42 -5.67
CA TRP A 421 17.48 -22.20 -6.17
C TRP A 421 17.13 -20.72 -6.24
N THR A 422 17.43 -19.95 -5.19
CA THR A 422 17.16 -18.50 -5.19
C THR A 422 18.00 -17.77 -6.23
N GLN A 423 19.27 -18.12 -6.37
CA GLN A 423 20.20 -17.47 -7.28
C GLN A 423 19.75 -17.65 -8.73
N ASN A 424 19.41 -18.88 -9.13
CA ASN A 424 18.92 -19.17 -10.48
C ASN A 424 17.65 -18.37 -10.80
N ARG A 425 16.72 -18.24 -9.84
CA ARG A 425 15.48 -17.45 -10.01
C ARG A 425 15.75 -15.94 -10.07
N ARG A 426 16.63 -15.41 -9.22
CA ARG A 426 17.01 -14.00 -9.20
C ARG A 426 17.70 -13.58 -10.49
N TRP A 427 18.70 -14.35 -10.93
CA TRP A 427 19.48 -14.01 -12.13
C TRP A 427 18.74 -14.28 -13.44
N ARG A 428 17.99 -15.39 -13.55
CA ARG A 428 17.30 -15.72 -14.82
C ARG A 428 15.93 -15.10 -14.99
N ARG A 429 15.18 -14.89 -13.89
CA ARG A 429 13.79 -14.39 -13.94
C ARG A 429 13.61 -13.01 -13.30
N ASN A 430 14.69 -12.39 -12.80
CA ASN A 430 14.67 -11.07 -12.15
C ASN A 430 13.65 -10.96 -11.01
N VAL A 431 13.48 -12.05 -10.24
CA VAL A 431 12.49 -12.13 -9.16
C VAL A 431 13.11 -11.62 -7.85
N PRO A 432 12.54 -10.62 -7.15
CA PRO A 432 13.12 -10.05 -5.92
C PRO A 432 12.84 -10.91 -4.68
N ILE A 433 13.53 -12.06 -4.56
CA ILE A 433 13.24 -13.06 -3.51
C ILE A 433 13.44 -12.52 -2.09
N PHE A 434 14.58 -11.90 -1.76
CA PHE A 434 14.81 -11.42 -0.39
C PHE A 434 13.82 -10.32 0.04
N PRO A 435 13.50 -9.32 -0.80
CA PRO A 435 12.41 -8.39 -0.52
C PRO A 435 11.04 -9.05 -0.33
N LEU A 436 10.71 -10.07 -1.14
CA LEU A 436 9.47 -10.83 -0.99
C LEU A 436 9.40 -11.56 0.36
N LEU A 437 10.50 -12.20 0.78
CA LEU A 437 10.59 -12.90 2.05
C LEU A 437 10.52 -11.95 3.25
N LEU A 438 11.21 -10.80 3.18
CA LEU A 438 11.12 -9.76 4.21
C LEU A 438 9.68 -9.27 4.40
N ASN A 439 9.01 -8.94 3.28
CA ASN A 439 7.63 -8.49 3.31
C ASN A 439 6.68 -9.57 3.84
N CYS A 440 6.89 -10.84 3.44
CA CYS A 440 6.13 -11.98 3.95
C CYS A 440 6.28 -12.12 5.47
N GLY A 441 7.51 -12.13 5.97
CA GLY A 441 7.79 -12.24 7.41
C GLY A 441 7.12 -11.14 8.23
N LEU A 442 7.27 -9.88 7.81
CA LEU A 442 6.62 -8.76 8.48
C LEU A 442 5.09 -8.87 8.42
N SER A 443 4.52 -9.23 7.27
CA SER A 443 3.06 -9.33 7.11
C SER A 443 2.48 -10.45 7.98
N VAL A 444 3.16 -11.59 8.11
CA VAL A 444 2.74 -12.70 8.98
C VAL A 444 2.80 -12.28 10.45
N VAL A 445 3.84 -11.54 10.88
CA VAL A 445 3.89 -10.99 12.25
C VAL A 445 2.68 -10.11 12.54
N TYR A 446 2.29 -9.24 11.60
CA TYR A 446 1.07 -8.42 11.75
C TYR A 446 -0.22 -9.25 11.80
N VAL A 447 -0.32 -10.37 11.07
CA VAL A 447 -1.48 -11.28 11.17
C VAL A 447 -1.56 -11.92 12.56
N VAL A 448 -0.43 -12.36 13.10
CA VAL A 448 -0.39 -13.06 14.40
C VAL A 448 -0.69 -12.09 15.54
N VAL A 449 -0.01 -10.93 15.56
CA VAL A 449 -0.07 -9.96 16.66
C VAL A 449 -1.30 -9.04 16.54
N GLY A 450 -1.66 -8.65 15.33
CA GLY A 450 -2.68 -7.64 15.06
C GLY A 450 -4.11 -8.16 15.14
N SER A 451 -5.02 -7.21 15.36
CA SER A 451 -6.45 -7.33 15.02
C SER A 451 -6.74 -6.41 13.84
N PHE A 452 -7.82 -6.67 13.09
CA PHE A 452 -8.17 -5.84 11.93
C PHE A 452 -8.31 -4.36 12.31
N ASN A 453 -9.09 -4.04 13.35
CA ASN A 453 -9.29 -2.67 13.83
C ASN A 453 -8.02 -2.01 14.38
N GLY A 454 -7.20 -2.80 15.09
CA GLY A 454 -5.91 -2.34 15.56
C GLY A 454 -4.99 -1.96 14.39
N LEU A 455 -4.96 -2.77 13.34
CA LEU A 455 -4.16 -2.50 12.14
C LEU A 455 -4.70 -1.31 11.33
N VAL A 456 -6.02 -1.14 11.20
CA VAL A 456 -6.63 0.06 10.59
C VAL A 456 -6.14 1.32 11.29
N THR A 457 -6.22 1.34 12.62
CA THR A 457 -5.83 2.50 13.43
C THR A 457 -4.32 2.72 13.35
N PHE A 458 -3.52 1.65 13.43
CA PHE A 458 -2.07 1.70 13.36
C PHE A 458 -1.57 2.25 12.02
N ILE A 459 -2.13 1.77 10.90
CA ILE A 459 -1.83 2.30 9.56
C ILE A 459 -2.33 3.73 9.44
N GLY A 460 -3.54 4.03 9.89
CA GLY A 460 -4.12 5.37 9.88
C GLY A 460 -3.21 6.38 10.57
N LEU A 461 -2.74 6.06 11.77
CA LEU A 461 -1.78 6.89 12.50
C LEU A 461 -0.49 7.11 11.71
N ALA A 462 0.16 6.04 11.23
CA ALA A 462 1.44 6.14 10.52
C ALA A 462 1.31 6.90 9.18
N ALA A 463 0.28 6.62 8.39
CA ALA A 463 0.06 7.24 7.09
C ALA A 463 -0.32 8.72 7.21
N TYR A 464 -1.19 9.08 8.17
CA TYR A 464 -1.62 10.46 8.32
C TYR A 464 -0.56 11.36 8.94
N MET A 465 0.40 10.83 9.70
CA MET A 465 1.63 11.57 10.05
C MET A 465 2.44 11.95 8.81
N ILE A 466 2.59 11.01 7.87
CA ILE A 466 3.29 11.22 6.60
C ILE A 466 2.54 12.25 5.74
N PHE A 467 1.22 12.07 5.56
CA PHE A 467 0.41 12.97 4.75
C PHE A 467 0.33 14.38 5.33
N PHE A 468 0.24 14.49 6.66
CA PHE A 468 0.36 15.76 7.37
C PHE A 468 1.69 16.45 7.03
N SER A 469 2.81 15.72 7.13
CA SER A 469 4.14 16.25 6.79
C SER A 469 4.24 16.70 5.34
N SER A 470 3.67 15.95 4.38
CA SER A 470 3.64 16.36 2.97
C SER A 470 2.82 17.63 2.74
N ALA A 471 1.65 17.75 3.37
CA ALA A 471 0.81 18.95 3.26
C ALA A 471 1.47 20.18 3.87
N VAL A 472 2.14 20.05 5.03
CA VAL A 472 2.98 21.11 5.60
C VAL A 472 4.13 21.45 4.67
N GLY A 473 4.74 20.44 4.03
CA GLY A 473 5.83 20.61 3.07
C GLY A 473 5.41 21.47 1.88
N LEU A 474 4.19 21.27 1.37
CA LEU A 474 3.62 22.12 0.32
C LEU A 474 3.49 23.59 0.77
N ILE A 475 3.02 23.83 2.00
CA ILE A 475 2.91 25.20 2.55
C ILE A 475 4.29 25.85 2.66
N LEU A 476 5.31 25.10 3.09
CA LEU A 476 6.69 25.57 3.16
C LEU A 476 7.25 25.88 1.77
N LEU A 477 7.00 25.03 0.77
CA LEU A 477 7.38 25.29 -0.61
C LEU A 477 6.74 26.57 -1.14
N ARG A 478 5.44 26.81 -0.89
CA ARG A 478 4.78 28.07 -1.27
C ARG A 478 5.44 29.30 -0.62
N ARG A 479 5.85 29.20 0.65
CA ARG A 479 6.58 30.29 1.32
C ARG A 479 7.95 30.52 0.70
N ARG A 480 8.66 29.46 0.30
CA ARG A 480 9.95 29.54 -0.39
C ARG A 480 9.81 30.19 -1.76
N ASP A 481 8.81 29.78 -2.55
CA ASP A 481 8.55 30.36 -3.88
C ASP A 481 8.21 31.85 -3.82
N ARG A 482 7.54 32.31 -2.76
CA ARG A 482 7.26 33.74 -2.56
C ARG A 482 8.54 34.55 -2.30
N ARG A 483 9.56 33.93 -1.69
CA ARG A 483 10.85 34.57 -1.40
C ARG A 483 11.82 34.52 -2.58
N ALA A 484 11.76 33.46 -3.38
CA ALA A 484 12.57 33.26 -4.58
C ALA A 484 11.70 32.63 -5.68
N PRO A 485 11.06 33.42 -6.54
CA PRO A 485 10.14 32.90 -7.54
C PRO A 485 10.88 32.05 -8.58
N VAL A 486 10.61 30.75 -8.58
CA VAL A 486 11.06 29.82 -9.62
C VAL A 486 9.99 29.77 -10.72
N ALA A 487 10.36 29.96 -11.99
CA ALA A 487 9.43 30.02 -13.12
C ALA A 487 8.47 28.81 -13.22
N LYS A 488 8.92 27.61 -12.80
CA LYS A 488 8.10 26.37 -12.78
C LYS A 488 7.06 26.29 -11.64
N ALA A 489 7.18 27.09 -10.58
CA ALA A 489 6.30 27.01 -9.40
C ALA A 489 4.90 27.67 -9.59
N ALA A 490 4.64 28.23 -10.78
CA ALA A 490 3.50 29.09 -11.05
C ALA A 490 2.33 28.42 -11.81
N GLU A 491 2.46 27.19 -12.30
CA GLU A 491 1.55 26.69 -13.34
C GLU A 491 0.24 26.03 -12.84
N TYR A 492 0.19 25.56 -11.58
CA TYR A 492 -1.03 25.06 -10.95
C TYR A 492 -0.96 25.22 -9.43
N ARG A 493 -1.94 25.91 -8.83
CA ARG A 493 -2.04 26.10 -7.38
C ARG A 493 -3.44 25.74 -6.91
N THR A 494 -3.49 24.87 -5.91
CA THR A 494 -4.74 24.58 -5.21
C THR A 494 -5.12 25.72 -4.26
N TRP A 495 -6.39 25.77 -3.90
CA TRP A 495 -6.87 26.70 -2.88
C TRP A 495 -6.13 26.44 -1.57
N LEU A 496 -5.59 27.49 -0.94
CA LEU A 496 -4.80 27.34 0.29
C LEU A 496 -5.60 26.71 1.44
N ILE A 497 -6.93 26.81 1.38
CA ILE A 497 -7.82 26.19 2.36
C ILE A 497 -7.71 24.65 2.37
N ASN A 498 -7.43 24.02 1.23
CA ASN A 498 -7.33 22.55 1.12
C ASN A 498 -6.20 21.98 2.00
N PRO A 499 -4.92 22.37 1.82
CA PRO A 499 -3.85 21.85 2.66
C PRO A 499 -3.99 22.30 4.12
N ILE A 500 -4.59 23.46 4.42
CA ILE A 500 -4.82 23.89 5.79
C ILE A 500 -5.83 22.98 6.50
N ILE A 501 -7.01 22.77 5.90
CA ILE A 501 -8.04 21.89 6.46
C ILE A 501 -7.48 20.47 6.61
N PHE A 502 -6.83 19.96 5.56
CA PHE A 502 -6.27 18.62 5.57
C PHE A 502 -5.22 18.46 6.67
N SER A 503 -4.28 19.40 6.81
CA SER A 503 -3.28 19.37 7.88
C SER A 503 -3.90 19.51 9.28
N ALA A 504 -4.87 20.40 9.47
CA ALA A 504 -5.51 20.60 10.77
C ALA A 504 -6.24 19.34 11.24
N ILE A 505 -7.07 18.74 10.37
CA ILE A 505 -7.82 17.53 10.70
C ILE A 505 -6.90 16.32 10.83
N SER A 506 -5.93 16.15 9.93
CA SER A 506 -4.97 15.04 10.03
C SER A 506 -4.13 15.12 11.31
N GLY A 507 -3.68 16.31 11.68
CA GLY A 507 -2.97 16.53 12.94
C GLY A 507 -3.82 16.18 14.15
N LEU A 508 -5.09 16.61 14.16
CA LEU A 508 -6.03 16.27 15.23
C LEU A 508 -6.28 14.76 15.32
N LEU A 509 -6.46 14.07 14.20
CA LEU A 509 -6.65 12.61 14.15
C LEU A 509 -5.43 11.87 14.69
N VAL A 510 -4.22 12.30 14.33
CA VAL A 510 -2.98 11.73 14.85
C VAL A 510 -2.86 11.93 16.36
N VAL A 511 -3.06 13.15 16.86
CA VAL A 511 -2.99 13.45 18.30
C VAL A 511 -4.01 12.63 19.07
N ARG A 512 -5.27 12.61 18.60
CA ARG A 512 -6.34 11.86 19.25
C ARG A 512 -6.10 10.36 19.22
N GLY A 513 -5.62 9.82 18.09
CA GLY A 513 -5.34 8.39 17.98
C GLY A 513 -4.17 7.97 18.88
N VAL A 514 -3.14 8.80 19.04
CA VAL A 514 -2.05 8.55 20.00
C VAL A 514 -2.55 8.60 21.45
N ILE A 515 -3.45 9.53 21.79
CA ILE A 515 -4.05 9.60 23.13
C ILE A 515 -4.93 8.38 23.43
N THR A 516 -5.68 7.91 22.43
CA THR A 516 -6.60 6.77 22.57
C THR A 516 -5.84 5.44 22.63
N ASP A 517 -4.86 5.26 21.74
CA ASP A 517 -4.10 4.03 21.56
C ASP A 517 -2.59 4.30 21.73
N PRO A 518 -2.12 4.61 22.97
CA PRO A 518 -0.75 5.06 23.21
C PRO A 518 0.30 4.00 22.85
N LEU A 519 -0.02 2.71 22.97
CA LEU A 519 0.87 1.61 22.59
C LEU A 519 1.15 1.59 21.09
N GLN A 520 0.14 1.86 20.27
CA GLN A 520 0.30 1.95 18.81
C GLN A 520 1.15 3.16 18.43
N GLY A 521 0.89 4.32 19.04
CA GLY A 521 1.72 5.52 18.86
C GLY A 521 3.18 5.29 19.27
N ALA A 522 3.40 4.65 20.41
CA ALA A 522 4.74 4.31 20.88
C ALA A 522 5.46 3.33 19.93
N ALA A 523 4.77 2.33 19.40
CA ALA A 523 5.34 1.40 18.42
C ALA A 523 5.79 2.11 17.13
N ILE A 524 4.98 3.04 16.59
CA ILE A 524 5.36 3.85 15.42
C ILE A 524 6.61 4.67 15.73
N LEU A 525 6.65 5.32 16.90
CA LEU A 525 7.79 6.12 17.33
C LEU A 525 9.07 5.27 17.47
N LEU A 526 8.97 4.08 18.07
CA LEU A 526 10.10 3.15 18.21
C LEU A 526 10.65 2.71 16.85
N VAL A 527 9.78 2.39 15.89
CA VAL A 527 10.20 2.05 14.52
C VAL A 527 10.87 3.24 13.84
N ALA A 528 10.36 4.45 14.03
CA ALA A 528 10.96 5.68 13.50
C ALA A 528 12.32 5.98 14.13
N LEU A 529 12.47 5.79 15.45
CA LEU A 529 13.74 5.94 16.17
C LEU A 529 14.77 4.89 15.74
N PHE A 530 14.35 3.65 15.52
CA PHE A 530 15.23 2.63 14.95
C PHE A 530 15.66 2.98 13.53
N GLY A 531 14.76 3.50 12.71
CA GLY A 531 15.09 4.04 11.38
C GLY A 531 16.11 5.17 11.46
N LEU A 532 15.95 6.10 12.41
CA LEU A 532 16.91 7.18 12.66
C LEU A 532 18.29 6.64 13.08
N ALA A 533 18.33 5.68 14.01
CA ALA A 533 19.56 5.03 14.43
C ALA A 533 20.25 4.35 13.23
N PHE A 534 19.50 3.58 12.44
CA PHE A 534 19.99 2.93 11.23
C PHE A 534 20.55 3.93 10.21
N PHE A 535 19.83 5.02 9.95
CA PHE A 535 20.27 6.08 9.05
C PHE A 535 21.55 6.76 9.55
N SER A 536 21.62 7.07 10.85
CA SER A 536 22.78 7.72 11.46
C SER A 536 24.03 6.83 11.45
N LEU A 537 23.88 5.51 11.65
CA LEU A 537 24.97 4.54 11.58
C LEU A 537 25.51 4.40 10.15
N ARG A 538 24.63 4.48 9.14
CA ARG A 538 24.99 4.25 7.74
C ARG A 538 25.52 5.51 7.04
N PHE A 539 25.00 6.69 7.37
CA PHE A 539 25.28 7.94 6.67
C PHE A 539 25.86 9.04 7.56
N GLY A 540 25.94 8.83 8.87
CA GLY A 540 26.27 9.87 9.84
C GLY A 540 25.14 10.89 10.05
N LEU A 541 25.20 11.66 11.13
CA LEU A 541 24.21 12.70 11.45
C LEU A 541 24.21 13.88 10.45
N ARG A 542 25.26 14.00 9.61
CA ARG A 542 25.37 15.03 8.56
C ARG A 542 24.71 14.62 7.23
N GLY A 543 24.21 13.38 7.14
CA GLY A 543 23.45 12.90 5.98
C GLY A 543 24.29 12.64 4.73
N PHE A 544 23.58 12.26 3.67
CA PHE A 544 24.11 11.89 2.36
C PHE A 544 24.80 13.09 1.68
N THR A 545 26.10 13.32 1.89
CA THR A 545 26.88 14.18 0.98
C THR A 545 27.16 13.37 -0.28
N ASN A 546 26.34 13.55 -1.32
CA ASN A 546 26.63 13.02 -2.65
C ASN A 546 27.98 13.58 -3.11
N ARG A 547 29.05 12.78 -3.04
CA ARG A 547 30.34 13.08 -3.69
C ARG A 547 30.26 13.01 -5.22
N GLN A 548 29.10 12.67 -5.81
CA GLN A 548 28.92 12.52 -7.25
C GLN A 548 28.51 13.81 -8.00
N GLU A 549 28.23 14.92 -7.32
CA GLU A 549 27.99 16.23 -7.98
C GLU A 549 29.22 17.16 -7.96
N ALA A 550 30.39 16.65 -7.58
CA ALA A 550 31.65 17.42 -7.50
C ALA A 550 32.76 16.88 -8.43
N GLY A 551 32.39 16.28 -9.57
CA GLY A 551 33.31 15.79 -10.59
C GLY A 551 32.91 16.25 -11.97
#